data_AF-A0A9P5JMV2-F1
#
_entry.id   AF-A0A9P5JMV2-F1
#
_cell.length_a   1.000
_cell.length_b   1.000
_cell.length_c   1.000
_cell.angle_alpha   90.00
_cell.angle_beta   90.00
_cell.angle_gamma   90.00
#
_symmetry.space_group_name_H-M   'P 1'
#
loop_
_entity.id
_entity.type
_entity.pdbx_description
1 polymer ?
#
loop_
_entity_poly.entity_id
_entity_poly.type
_entity_poly.pdbx_seq_one_letter_code
_entity_poly.pdbx_strand_id
1 'polypeptide(L)'
;MLALPPPPSWYPGHMAAFAKALPNLLPKTHVVLEVRDIRLPLTSINPQLENALAQWRGNSRGAGKACEHIVVYTKRDLVPSWGERRLRQGLSRHFDQHMHFTTPASPPSIKALHKTLVSIAKENKDTINELNVLVIGMPNVGKSTLLNYLRGAGVGDPTKRKHALLTSAMPGHTKKLSTRLKLSTTHPIYALDSPGVMIPFFGHGDEGKERGVRLALAAGIKESLYDEETLVSYLLYNLWRENPQSKPYSPVQYSVC
;
A
#
# COMPACT_ATOMS: atom_id res chain seq x y z
N MET A 1 -25.96 -13.66 -9.83
CA MET A 1 -24.63 -13.13 -9.51
C MET A 1 -24.11 -12.47 -10.77
N LEU A 2 -23.56 -11.25 -10.70
CA LEU A 2 -23.07 -10.55 -11.91
C LEU A 2 -21.90 -11.37 -12.50
N ALA A 3 -22.00 -11.76 -13.76
CA ALA A 3 -20.94 -12.56 -14.39
C ALA A 3 -19.73 -11.66 -14.68
N LEU A 4 -18.64 -11.87 -13.94
CA LEU A 4 -17.43 -11.05 -14.09
C LEU A 4 -16.45 -11.65 -15.12
N PRO A 5 -15.73 -10.80 -15.88
CA PRO A 5 -14.74 -11.26 -16.84
C PRO A 5 -13.51 -11.84 -16.12
N PRO A 6 -12.80 -12.79 -16.74
CA PRO A 6 -11.53 -13.28 -16.20
C PRO A 6 -10.55 -12.11 -16.05
N PRO A 7 -9.77 -12.06 -14.96
CA PRO A 7 -8.86 -10.97 -14.76
C PRO A 7 -7.72 -11.06 -15.78
N PRO A 8 -7.43 -9.99 -16.52
CA PRO A 8 -6.37 -9.99 -17.51
C PRO A 8 -5.01 -10.11 -16.83
N SER A 9 -4.10 -10.85 -17.47
CA SER A 9 -2.70 -10.91 -17.03
C SER A 9 -2.07 -9.55 -17.25
N TRP A 10 -1.85 -8.81 -16.17
CA TRP A 10 -1.10 -7.56 -16.20
C TRP A 10 0.04 -7.70 -15.22
N TYR A 11 1.25 -8.05 -15.69
CA TYR A 11 2.43 -8.12 -14.86
C TYR A 11 3.63 -7.49 -15.58
N PRO A 12 3.77 -6.15 -15.48
CA PRO A 12 4.88 -5.45 -16.11
C PRO A 12 6.26 -6.02 -15.74
N GLY A 13 7.16 -6.14 -16.72
CA GLY A 13 8.48 -6.76 -16.52
C GLY A 13 9.34 -6.12 -15.42
N HIS A 14 9.16 -4.83 -15.13
CA HIS A 14 9.86 -4.17 -14.01
C HIS A 14 9.39 -4.67 -12.63
N MET A 15 8.13 -5.11 -12.51
CA MET A 15 7.59 -5.70 -11.28
C MET A 15 8.15 -7.12 -11.08
N ALA A 16 8.30 -7.88 -12.18
CA ALA A 16 8.97 -9.17 -12.19
C ALA A 16 10.45 -9.06 -11.77
N ALA A 17 11.14 -8.04 -12.29
CA ALA A 17 12.53 -7.76 -11.93
C ALA A 17 12.69 -7.45 -10.44
N PHE A 18 11.77 -6.65 -9.87
CA PHE A 18 11.78 -6.38 -8.44
C PHE A 18 11.51 -7.63 -7.60
N ALA A 19 10.52 -8.45 -7.98
CA ALA A 19 10.24 -9.71 -7.28
C ALA A 19 11.46 -10.64 -7.25
N LYS A 20 12.22 -10.72 -8.35
CA LYS A 20 13.50 -11.45 -8.41
C LYS A 20 14.60 -10.82 -7.56
N ALA A 21 14.59 -9.50 -7.37
CA ALA A 21 15.58 -8.79 -6.55
C ALA A 21 15.26 -8.82 -5.05
N LEU A 22 14.01 -9.07 -4.66
CA LEU A 22 13.54 -9.00 -3.27
C LEU A 22 14.37 -9.87 -2.29
N PRO A 23 14.74 -11.13 -2.62
CA PRO A 23 15.60 -11.94 -1.74
C PRO A 23 16.97 -11.32 -1.45
N ASN A 24 17.49 -10.47 -2.34
CA ASN A 24 18.77 -9.78 -2.14
C ASN A 24 18.63 -8.46 -1.35
N LEU A 25 17.42 -7.90 -1.30
CA LEU A 25 17.11 -6.66 -0.58
C LEU A 25 16.74 -6.92 0.89
N LEU A 26 16.00 -7.99 1.16
CA LEU A 26 15.51 -8.34 2.49
C LEU A 26 16.66 -8.49 3.52
N PRO A 27 17.78 -9.19 3.25
CA PRO A 27 18.91 -9.28 4.18
C PRO A 27 19.56 -7.94 4.54
N LYS A 28 19.36 -6.88 3.75
CA LYS A 28 19.88 -5.52 4.00
C LYS A 28 18.86 -4.60 4.67
N THR A 29 17.62 -5.08 4.82
CA THR A 29 16.48 -4.33 5.37
C THR A 29 16.34 -4.60 6.87
N HIS A 30 15.91 -3.57 7.61
CA HIS A 30 15.56 -3.67 9.03
C HIS A 30 14.06 -3.50 9.27
N VAL A 31 13.41 -2.65 8.49
CA VAL A 31 11.96 -2.43 8.56
C VAL A 31 11.34 -2.57 7.18
N VAL A 32 10.31 -3.39 7.07
CA VAL A 32 9.45 -3.45 5.90
C VAL A 32 8.17 -2.66 6.18
N LEU A 33 7.93 -1.61 5.38
CA LEU A 33 6.64 -0.94 5.32
C LEU A 33 5.84 -1.51 4.16
N GLU A 34 4.86 -2.35 4.47
CA GLU A 34 3.95 -2.90 3.49
C GLU A 34 2.75 -1.96 3.32
N VAL A 35 2.71 -1.26 2.20
CA VAL A 35 1.70 -0.24 1.91
C VAL A 35 0.49 -0.89 1.23
N ARG A 36 -0.68 -0.71 1.83
CA ARG A 36 -1.97 -1.22 1.34
C ARG A 36 -2.99 -0.09 1.19
N ASP A 37 -3.90 -0.25 0.25
CA ASP A 37 -5.06 0.65 0.11
C ASP A 37 -6.14 0.22 1.11
N ILE A 38 -6.56 1.12 2.01
CA ILE A 38 -7.56 0.79 3.04
C ILE A 38 -8.91 0.35 2.46
N ARG A 39 -9.24 0.74 1.23
CA ARG A 39 -10.49 0.35 0.56
C ARG A 39 -10.48 -1.13 0.16
N LEU A 40 -9.28 -1.71 0.03
CA LEU A 40 -9.03 -3.09 -0.41
C LEU A 40 -8.11 -3.83 0.58
N PRO A 41 -8.48 -3.91 1.87
CA PRO A 41 -7.54 -4.30 2.91
C PRO A 41 -7.11 -5.77 2.83
N LEU A 42 -8.01 -6.63 2.33
CA LEU A 42 -7.75 -8.06 2.11
C LEU A 42 -7.33 -8.37 0.68
N THR A 43 -7.94 -7.69 -0.30
CA THR A 43 -7.68 -7.88 -1.74
C THR A 43 -6.25 -7.51 -2.13
N SER A 44 -5.61 -6.60 -1.40
CA SER A 44 -4.23 -6.16 -1.64
C SER A 44 -3.15 -7.07 -1.02
N ILE A 45 -3.55 -8.10 -0.26
CA ILE A 45 -2.63 -9.08 0.31
C ILE A 45 -1.98 -9.88 -0.82
N ASN A 46 -0.65 -9.95 -0.79
CA ASN A 46 0.14 -10.75 -1.72
C ASN A 46 0.74 -11.97 -1.01
N PRO A 47 0.21 -13.20 -1.25
CA PRO A 47 0.68 -14.40 -0.57
C PRO A 47 2.17 -14.70 -0.78
N GLN A 48 2.70 -14.42 -1.98
CA GLN A 48 4.12 -14.63 -2.26
C GLN A 48 4.98 -13.69 -1.43
N LEU A 49 4.52 -12.45 -1.25
CA LEU A 49 5.21 -11.48 -0.42
C LEU A 49 5.13 -11.87 1.06
N GLU A 50 3.95 -12.26 1.56
CA GLU A 50 3.77 -12.72 2.95
C GLU A 50 4.73 -13.86 3.28
N ASN A 51 4.84 -14.86 2.39
CA ASN A 51 5.78 -15.96 2.57
C ASN A 51 7.24 -15.49 2.63
N ALA A 52 7.64 -14.59 1.72
CA ALA A 52 9.00 -14.05 1.70
C ALA A 52 9.32 -13.22 2.96
N LEU A 53 8.36 -12.45 3.46
CA LEU A 53 8.50 -11.66 4.68
C LEU A 53 8.55 -12.54 5.93
N ALA A 54 7.75 -13.60 6.00
CA ALA A 54 7.78 -14.56 7.09
C ALA A 54 9.14 -15.25 7.19
N GLN A 55 9.69 -15.73 6.07
CA GLN A 55 11.04 -16.32 6.00
C GLN A 55 12.12 -15.31 6.41
N TRP A 56 12.05 -14.08 5.89
CA TRP A 56 12.99 -13.02 6.26
C TRP A 56 12.95 -12.69 7.76
N ARG A 57 11.76 -12.58 8.37
CA ARG A 57 11.61 -12.34 9.81
C ARG A 57 12.18 -13.50 10.62
N GLY A 58 11.89 -14.74 10.23
CA GLY A 58 12.43 -15.94 10.89
C GLY A 58 13.96 -15.95 10.91
N ASN A 59 14.58 -15.75 9.74
CA ASN A 59 16.03 -15.72 9.59
C ASN A 59 16.68 -14.53 10.33
N SER A 60 16.04 -13.35 10.28
CA SER A 60 16.60 -12.13 10.87
C SER A 60 16.52 -12.12 12.40
N ARG A 61 15.40 -12.61 12.97
CA ARG A 61 15.26 -12.77 14.43
C ARG A 61 16.28 -13.75 14.99
N GLY A 62 16.52 -14.87 14.30
CA GLY A 62 17.54 -15.84 14.69
C GLY A 62 18.97 -15.26 14.67
N ALA A 63 19.22 -14.23 13.86
CA ALA A 63 20.49 -13.53 13.78
C ALA A 63 20.58 -12.28 14.68
N GLY A 64 19.59 -12.04 15.56
CA GLY A 64 19.58 -10.87 16.46
C GLY A 64 19.44 -9.53 15.73
N LYS A 65 18.95 -9.53 14.49
CA LYS A 65 18.83 -8.33 13.65
C LYS A 65 17.46 -7.69 13.81
N ALA A 66 17.41 -6.36 13.85
CA ALA A 66 16.15 -5.60 13.73
C ALA A 66 15.38 -6.04 12.47
N CYS A 67 14.15 -6.52 12.62
CA CYS A 67 13.32 -7.01 11.53
C CYS A 67 11.82 -6.77 11.80
N GLU A 68 11.44 -5.51 11.67
CA GLU A 68 10.06 -5.08 11.88
C GLU A 68 9.26 -5.13 10.56
N HIS A 69 8.01 -5.57 10.64
CA HIS A 69 7.07 -5.55 9.52
C HIS A 69 5.83 -4.77 9.94
N ILE A 70 5.61 -3.63 9.29
CA ILE A 70 4.51 -2.72 9.58
C ILE A 70 3.64 -2.62 8.32
N VAL A 71 2.36 -2.94 8.47
CA VAL A 71 1.36 -2.77 7.42
C VAL A 71 0.78 -1.37 7.50
N VAL A 72 0.99 -0.57 6.46
CA VAL A 72 0.57 0.82 6.37
C VAL A 72 -0.63 0.94 5.43
N TYR A 73 -1.82 1.11 5.99
CA TYR A 73 -3.04 1.40 5.25
C TYR A 73 -3.11 2.89 4.89
N THR A 74 -2.96 3.20 3.60
CA THR A 74 -3.08 4.56 3.04
C THR A 74 -4.51 4.84 2.59
N LYS A 75 -4.76 6.08 2.14
CA LYS A 75 -6.08 6.56 1.68
C LYS A 75 -7.16 6.44 2.76
N ARG A 76 -6.74 6.58 4.02
CA ARG A 76 -7.60 6.51 5.21
C ARG A 76 -8.83 7.43 5.11
N ASP A 77 -8.68 8.58 4.46
CA ASP A 77 -9.73 9.56 4.19
C ASP A 77 -10.87 9.06 3.30
N LEU A 78 -10.64 8.00 2.50
CA LEU A 78 -11.65 7.41 1.62
C LEU A 78 -12.55 6.38 2.32
N VAL A 79 -12.36 6.16 3.63
CA VAL A 79 -13.16 5.22 4.42
C VAL A 79 -13.70 5.94 5.65
N PRO A 80 -15.00 5.84 5.95
CA PRO A 80 -15.56 6.47 7.14
C PRO A 80 -14.97 5.88 8.42
N SER A 81 -14.96 6.67 9.50
CA SER A 81 -14.34 6.30 10.77
C SER A 81 -14.89 5.01 11.39
N TRP A 82 -16.19 4.73 11.19
CA TRP A 82 -16.80 3.48 11.62
C TRP A 82 -16.27 2.27 10.84
N GLY A 83 -15.99 2.43 9.55
CA GLY A 83 -15.42 1.41 8.68
C GLY A 83 -13.99 1.07 9.07
N GLU A 84 -13.16 2.08 9.32
CA GLU A 84 -11.79 1.90 9.84
C GLU A 84 -11.80 1.13 11.17
N ARG A 85 -12.72 1.47 12.09
CA ARG A 85 -12.81 0.81 13.40
C ARG A 85 -13.12 -0.68 13.26
N ARG A 86 -14.11 -1.04 12.44
CA ARG A 86 -14.45 -2.46 12.19
C ARG A 86 -13.31 -3.19 11.51
N LEU A 87 -12.67 -2.55 10.53
CA LEU A 87 -11.52 -3.12 9.85
C LEU A 87 -10.38 -3.43 10.81
N ARG A 88 -10.00 -2.47 11.67
CA ARG A 88 -8.97 -2.68 12.70
C ARG A 88 -9.31 -3.86 13.60
N GLN A 89 -10.55 -3.91 14.10
CA GLN A 89 -10.99 -5.00 14.98
C GLN A 89 -10.94 -6.37 14.27
N GLY A 90 -11.37 -6.44 13.01
CA GLY A 90 -11.31 -7.66 12.21
C GLY A 90 -9.87 -8.10 11.94
N LEU A 91 -9.03 -7.18 11.47
CA LEU A 91 -7.63 -7.49 11.17
C LEU A 91 -6.85 -7.93 12.41
N SER A 92 -7.00 -7.24 13.54
CA SER A 92 -6.32 -7.64 14.80
C SER A 92 -6.76 -9.01 15.32
N ARG A 93 -7.95 -9.49 14.95
CA ARG A 93 -8.41 -10.84 15.33
C ARG A 93 -7.83 -11.95 14.46
N HIS A 94 -7.51 -11.65 13.21
CA HIS A 94 -7.09 -12.64 12.21
C HIS A 94 -5.61 -12.58 11.85
N PHE A 95 -4.95 -11.45 12.11
CA PHE A 95 -3.56 -11.21 11.73
C PHE A 95 -2.78 -10.60 12.88
N ASP A 96 -1.64 -11.22 13.22
CA ASP A 96 -0.65 -10.66 14.13
C ASP A 96 0.29 -9.71 13.37
N GLN A 97 -0.20 -8.50 13.10
CA GLN A 97 0.50 -7.50 12.29
C GLN A 97 0.48 -6.12 12.97
N HIS A 98 1.60 -5.41 12.92
CA HIS A 98 1.67 -4.01 13.34
C HIS A 98 1.01 -3.14 12.27
N MET A 99 -0.17 -2.60 12.58
CA MET A 99 -0.96 -1.81 11.63
C MET A 99 -0.83 -0.30 11.88
N HIS A 100 -0.62 0.45 10.80
CA HIS A 100 -0.64 1.90 10.81
C HIS A 100 -1.61 2.41 9.75
N PHE A 101 -2.44 3.41 10.08
CA PHE A 101 -3.45 3.95 9.16
C PHE A 101 -3.18 5.43 8.95
N THR A 102 -3.10 5.85 7.69
CA THR A 102 -2.64 7.21 7.36
C THR A 102 -3.24 7.74 6.07
N THR A 103 -3.16 9.07 5.94
CA THR A 103 -3.46 9.81 4.73
C THR A 103 -2.56 11.05 4.68
N PRO A 104 -2.17 11.52 3.48
CA PRO A 104 -1.56 12.84 3.28
C PRO A 104 -2.18 13.97 4.09
N ALA A 105 -3.51 13.98 4.23
CA ALA A 105 -4.27 15.00 4.94
C ALA A 105 -4.13 14.91 6.48
N SER A 106 -3.43 13.91 7.01
CA SER A 106 -3.26 13.70 8.45
C SER A 106 -1.78 13.72 8.85
N PRO A 107 -1.15 14.92 8.94
CA PRO A 107 0.21 15.07 9.45
C PRO A 107 0.49 14.38 10.79
N PRO A 108 -0.45 14.34 11.77
CA PRO A 108 -0.23 13.60 13.01
C PRO A 108 0.02 12.10 12.80
N SER A 109 -0.70 11.45 11.88
CA SER A 109 -0.49 10.02 11.59
C SER A 109 0.88 9.76 10.96
N ILE A 110 1.29 10.58 9.98
CA ILE A 110 2.62 10.50 9.36
C ILE A 110 3.73 10.72 10.40
N LYS A 111 3.57 11.70 11.30
CA LYS A 111 4.52 11.94 12.40
C LYS A 111 4.58 10.76 13.36
N ALA A 112 3.47 10.07 13.64
CA ALA A 112 3.46 8.88 14.48
C ALA A 112 4.21 7.71 13.83
N LEU A 113 4.04 7.49 12.52
CA LEU A 113 4.83 6.50 11.79
C LEU A 113 6.33 6.84 11.80
N HIS A 114 6.68 8.10 11.53
CA HIS A 114 8.06 8.55 11.61
C HIS A 114 8.65 8.36 13.03
N LYS A 115 7.90 8.69 14.09
CA LYS A 115 8.32 8.45 15.49
C LYS A 115 8.57 6.97 15.75
N THR A 116 7.74 6.08 15.21
CA THR A 116 7.92 4.63 15.32
C THR A 116 9.25 4.20 14.70
N LEU A 117 9.56 4.67 13.49
CA LEU A 117 10.85 4.40 12.84
C LEU A 117 12.03 4.93 13.65
N VAL A 118 11.91 6.12 14.24
CA VAL A 118 12.95 6.68 15.14
C VAL A 118 13.12 5.84 16.41
N SER A 119 12.04 5.30 16.99
CA SER A 119 12.12 4.40 18.16
C SER A 119 12.92 3.15 17.82
N ILE A 120 12.57 2.48 16.71
CA ILE A 120 13.26 1.28 16.23
C ILE A 120 14.75 1.58 16.00
N ALA A 121 15.08 2.72 15.37
CA ALA A 121 16.47 3.11 15.16
C ALA A 121 17.24 3.32 16.48
N LYS A 122 16.60 3.91 17.49
CA LYS A 122 17.22 4.15 18.81
C LYS A 122 17.45 2.87 19.60
N GLU A 123 16.46 1.99 19.60
CA GLU A 123 16.50 0.71 20.31
C GLU A 123 17.58 -0.22 19.74
N ASN A 124 17.94 -0.04 18.47
CA ASN A 124 18.93 -0.87 17.78
C ASN A 124 20.26 -0.14 17.52
N LYS A 125 20.49 1.05 18.08
CA LYS A 125 21.65 1.91 17.79
C LYS A 125 23.02 1.23 17.99
N ASP A 126 23.09 0.24 18.87
CA ASP A 126 24.34 -0.46 19.22
C ASP A 126 24.65 -1.59 18.22
N THR A 127 23.68 -1.98 17.38
CA THR A 127 23.80 -3.08 16.41
C THR A 127 23.74 -2.61 14.96
N ILE A 128 23.11 -1.45 14.69
CA ILE A 128 22.98 -0.90 13.34
C ILE A 128 23.44 0.56 13.28
N ASN A 129 24.27 0.88 12.28
CA ASN A 129 24.70 2.25 12.02
C ASN A 129 23.59 3.11 11.38
N GLU A 130 22.67 2.48 10.66
CA GLU A 130 21.57 3.13 9.95
C GLU A 130 20.35 2.22 9.81
N LEU A 131 19.16 2.81 9.93
CA LEU A 131 17.91 2.10 9.76
C LEU A 131 17.50 2.10 8.28
N ASN A 132 17.79 1.00 7.60
CA ASN A 132 17.29 0.70 6.25
C ASN A 132 15.82 0.23 6.26
N VAL A 133 14.96 1.00 5.61
CA VAL A 133 13.53 0.77 5.44
C VAL A 133 13.24 0.38 3.99
N LEU A 134 12.52 -0.72 3.79
CA LEU A 134 12.04 -1.13 2.48
C LEU A 134 10.53 -0.85 2.40
N VAL A 135 10.10 -0.04 1.43
CA VAL A 135 8.68 0.24 1.19
C VAL A 135 8.20 -0.60 0.01
N ILE A 136 7.19 -1.43 0.24
CA ILE A 136 6.64 -2.36 -0.75
C ILE A 136 5.11 -2.31 -0.76
N GLY A 137 4.51 -2.89 -1.80
CA GLY A 137 3.05 -2.95 -1.96
C GLY A 137 2.63 -2.84 -3.41
N MET A 138 1.35 -3.06 -3.67
CA MET A 138 0.75 -3.01 -5.01
C MET A 138 1.00 -1.65 -5.71
N PRO A 139 0.90 -1.55 -7.04
CA PRO A 139 0.86 -0.26 -7.73
C PRO A 139 -0.23 0.66 -7.15
N ASN A 140 0.00 1.97 -7.18
CA ASN A 140 -0.99 3.00 -6.85
C ASN A 140 -1.60 2.98 -5.43
N VAL A 141 -1.07 2.16 -4.52
CA VAL A 141 -1.38 2.21 -3.08
C VAL A 141 -0.77 3.45 -2.39
N GLY A 142 0.02 4.26 -3.09
CA GLY A 142 0.59 5.50 -2.53
C GLY A 142 1.94 5.35 -1.83
N LYS A 143 2.78 4.38 -2.22
CA LYS A 143 4.16 4.19 -1.70
C LYS A 143 5.03 5.46 -1.79
N SER A 144 5.20 5.99 -3.00
CA SER A 144 6.02 7.18 -3.25
C SER A 144 5.43 8.43 -2.58
N THR A 145 4.09 8.51 -2.52
CA THR A 145 3.36 9.55 -1.77
C THR A 145 3.70 9.48 -0.27
N LEU A 146 3.56 8.31 0.35
CA LEU A 146 3.90 8.06 1.75
C LEU A 146 5.35 8.46 2.06
N LEU A 147 6.29 8.07 1.20
CA LEU A 147 7.71 8.40 1.34
C LEU A 147 7.98 9.91 1.30
N ASN A 148 7.33 10.63 0.39
CA ASN A 148 7.44 12.10 0.34
C ASN A 148 6.97 12.75 1.65
N TYR A 149 5.84 12.30 2.21
CA TYR A 149 5.32 12.83 3.48
C TYR A 149 6.17 12.43 4.69
N LEU A 150 6.67 11.19 4.74
CA LEU A 150 7.60 10.73 5.79
C LEU A 150 8.90 11.54 5.78
N ARG A 151 9.47 11.79 4.60
CA ARG A 151 10.64 12.65 4.44
C ARG A 151 10.34 14.08 4.92
N GLY A 152 9.19 14.64 4.58
CA GLY A 152 8.79 15.96 5.06
C GLY A 152 8.63 16.05 6.59
N ALA A 153 8.25 14.95 7.24
CA ALA A 153 8.13 14.87 8.69
C ALA A 153 9.48 14.75 9.42
N GLY A 154 10.48 14.11 8.81
CA GLY A 154 11.78 13.85 9.44
C GLY A 154 12.94 14.74 8.98
N VAL A 155 12.84 15.36 7.81
CA VAL A 155 13.80 16.34 7.29
C VAL A 155 13.16 17.73 7.44
N GLY A 156 13.42 18.38 8.57
CA GLY A 156 12.78 19.64 8.98
C GLY A 156 13.01 20.84 8.05
N ASP A 157 13.87 20.70 7.05
CA ASP A 157 14.23 21.73 6.06
C ASP A 157 13.10 21.94 5.02
N PRO A 158 12.44 23.11 5.02
CA PRO A 158 11.37 23.45 4.06
C PRO A 158 11.81 23.38 2.61
N THR A 159 13.09 23.62 2.31
CA THR A 159 13.63 23.62 0.93
C THR A 159 13.82 22.20 0.37
N LYS A 160 13.94 21.20 1.27
CA LYS A 160 14.06 19.77 0.93
C LYS A 160 12.72 19.02 1.01
N ARG A 161 11.61 19.74 1.28
CA ARG A 161 10.22 19.24 1.20
C ARG A 161 9.69 19.07 -0.22
N LYS A 162 10.45 19.48 -1.25
CA LYS A 162 10.09 19.13 -2.65
C LYS A 162 9.91 17.63 -2.77
N HIS A 163 8.83 17.21 -3.43
CA HIS A 163 8.54 15.80 -3.73
C HIS A 163 9.76 15.18 -4.40
N ALA A 164 10.47 14.33 -3.67
CA ALA A 164 11.71 13.71 -4.13
C ALA A 164 11.41 12.54 -5.08
N LEU A 165 10.22 11.98 -4.98
CA LEU A 165 9.72 10.91 -5.82
C LEU A 165 8.54 11.43 -6.64
N LEU A 166 8.57 11.18 -7.95
CA LEU A 166 7.47 11.50 -8.87
C LEU A 166 6.27 10.59 -8.58
N THR A 167 5.11 11.17 -8.34
CA THR A 167 3.85 10.45 -8.11
C THR A 167 2.90 10.64 -9.29
N SER A 168 2.31 9.56 -9.80
CA SER A 168 1.22 9.62 -10.76
C SER A 168 0.17 8.56 -10.43
N ALA A 169 -1.05 8.75 -10.95
CA ALA A 169 -2.14 7.79 -10.81
C ALA A 169 -1.98 6.58 -11.76
N MET A 170 -1.03 6.62 -12.70
CA MET A 170 -0.84 5.54 -13.67
C MET A 170 -0.02 4.39 -13.07
N PRO A 171 -0.54 3.14 -13.08
CA PRO A 171 0.21 1.99 -12.59
C PRO A 171 1.56 1.81 -13.32
N GLY A 172 2.60 1.42 -12.60
CA GLY A 172 3.92 1.15 -13.19
C GLY A 172 4.80 2.39 -13.43
N HIS A 173 4.47 3.52 -12.81
CA HIS A 173 5.28 4.76 -12.92
C HIS A 173 6.64 4.65 -12.22
N THR A 174 6.72 3.96 -11.07
CA THR A 174 7.99 3.63 -10.41
C THR A 174 8.64 2.44 -11.12
N LYS A 175 9.46 2.74 -12.13
CA LYS A 175 10.06 1.72 -13.03
C LYS A 175 11.38 1.14 -12.55
N LYS A 176 12.08 1.81 -11.62
CA LYS A 176 13.38 1.38 -11.05
C LYS A 176 13.32 1.48 -9.53
N LEU A 177 14.11 0.66 -8.84
CA LEU A 177 14.40 0.85 -7.42
C LEU A 177 14.99 2.25 -7.26
N SER A 178 14.38 3.09 -6.42
CA SER A 178 14.87 4.46 -6.25
C SER A 178 16.23 4.48 -5.58
N THR A 179 16.94 5.60 -5.74
CA THR A 179 18.07 5.94 -4.86
C THR A 179 17.61 5.97 -3.40
N ARG A 180 18.53 5.66 -2.47
CA ARG A 180 18.28 5.68 -1.03
C ARG A 180 17.76 7.06 -0.61
N LEU A 181 16.52 7.13 -0.13
CA LEU A 181 15.86 8.34 0.32
C LEU A 181 16.07 8.53 1.82
N LYS A 182 16.76 9.61 2.22
CA LYS A 182 16.89 9.94 3.65
C LYS A 182 15.56 10.40 4.21
N LEU A 183 15.05 9.72 5.25
CA LEU A 183 13.78 10.02 5.89
C LEU A 183 13.92 10.91 7.13
N SER A 184 15.05 10.81 7.85
CA SER A 184 15.26 11.57 9.09
C SER A 184 16.65 12.18 9.14
N THR A 185 16.77 13.38 9.70
CA THR A 185 18.06 14.04 9.97
C THR A 185 18.55 13.80 11.39
N THR A 186 17.67 13.45 12.33
CA THR A 186 18.04 13.23 13.73
C THR A 186 18.64 11.84 13.95
N HIS A 187 18.18 10.85 13.19
CA HIS A 187 18.73 9.49 13.17
C HIS A 187 18.95 9.08 11.71
N PRO A 188 19.98 8.28 11.40
CA PRO A 188 20.27 7.84 10.04
C PRO A 188 19.22 6.81 9.58
N ILE A 189 18.09 7.30 9.07
CA ILE A 189 16.99 6.49 8.53
C ILE A 189 16.91 6.69 7.02
N TYR A 190 16.98 5.60 6.27
CA TYR A 190 16.96 5.61 4.82
C TYR A 190 15.91 4.64 4.29
N ALA A 191 15.13 5.07 3.32
CA ALA A 191 14.15 4.24 2.65
C ALA A 191 14.51 3.96 1.19
N LEU A 192 14.15 2.78 0.73
CA LEU A 192 14.15 2.40 -0.68
C LEU A 192 12.70 2.39 -1.18
N ASP A 193 12.40 3.19 -2.21
CA ASP A 193 11.12 3.08 -2.92
C ASP A 193 11.21 1.94 -3.93
N SER A 194 10.35 0.93 -3.78
CA SER A 194 10.26 -0.16 -4.73
C SER A 194 9.28 0.14 -5.85
N PRO A 195 9.50 -0.39 -7.07
CA PRO A 195 8.42 -0.66 -7.99
C PRO A 195 7.27 -1.37 -7.27
N GLY A 196 6.03 -1.16 -7.73
CA GLY A 196 4.90 -1.91 -7.17
C GLY A 196 5.16 -3.42 -7.26
N VAL A 197 4.86 -4.16 -6.19
CA VAL A 197 4.88 -5.62 -6.23
C VAL A 197 3.47 -6.07 -6.48
N MET A 198 3.24 -6.70 -7.63
CA MET A 198 1.91 -7.18 -7.93
C MET A 198 1.65 -8.53 -7.31
N ILE A 199 0.37 -8.82 -7.06
CA ILE A 199 -0.14 -10.18 -7.02
C ILE A 199 -0.10 -10.69 -8.47
N PRO A 200 0.76 -11.67 -8.82
CA PRO A 200 0.85 -12.17 -10.19
C PRO A 200 -0.35 -13.03 -10.59
N PHE A 201 -1.13 -13.51 -9.60
CA PHE A 201 -2.27 -14.39 -9.81
C PHE A 201 -3.45 -13.97 -8.93
N PHE A 202 -4.59 -13.65 -9.56
CA PHE A 202 -5.75 -13.13 -8.82
C PHE A 202 -6.60 -14.21 -8.14
N GLY A 203 -6.32 -15.49 -8.36
CA GLY A 203 -7.17 -16.59 -7.90
C GLY A 203 -7.88 -17.28 -9.07
N HIS A 204 -8.48 -18.44 -8.79
CA HIS A 204 -9.31 -19.17 -9.75
C HIS A 204 -10.79 -18.79 -9.59
N GLY A 205 -11.59 -19.02 -10.64
CA GLY A 205 -13.04 -18.87 -10.59
C GLY A 205 -13.50 -17.44 -10.28
N ASP A 206 -14.64 -17.32 -9.60
CA ASP A 206 -15.33 -16.06 -9.37
C ASP A 206 -14.62 -15.15 -8.36
N GLU A 207 -13.91 -15.72 -7.39
CA GLU A 207 -13.08 -14.94 -6.46
C GLU A 207 -11.95 -14.19 -7.18
N GLY A 208 -11.32 -14.83 -8.17
CA GLY A 208 -10.25 -14.21 -8.95
C GLY A 208 -10.74 -13.09 -9.84
N LYS A 209 -11.89 -13.30 -10.48
CA LYS A 209 -12.58 -12.28 -11.28
C LYS A 209 -12.97 -11.08 -10.41
N GLU A 210 -13.55 -11.33 -9.24
CA GLU A 210 -13.95 -10.27 -8.32
C GLU A 210 -12.74 -9.48 -7.78
N ARG A 211 -11.64 -10.17 -7.44
CA ARG A 211 -10.40 -9.52 -7.01
C ARG A 211 -9.86 -8.57 -8.08
N GLY A 212 -9.88 -9.03 -9.34
CA GLY A 212 -9.46 -8.24 -10.49
C GLY A 212 -10.27 -6.95 -10.67
N VAL A 213 -11.60 -7.06 -10.66
CA VAL A 213 -12.52 -5.92 -10.78
C VAL A 213 -12.35 -4.93 -9.62
N ARG A 214 -12.25 -5.43 -8.38
CA ARG A 214 -11.98 -4.59 -7.20
C ARG A 214 -10.68 -3.81 -7.33
N LEU A 215 -9.61 -4.45 -7.81
CA LEU A 215 -8.32 -3.81 -8.04
C LEU A 215 -8.38 -2.78 -9.17
N ALA A 216 -9.15 -3.01 -10.23
CA ALA A 216 -9.38 -2.04 -11.30
C ALA A 216 -10.06 -0.79 -10.74
N LEU A 217 -11.16 -0.96 -9.99
CA LEU A 217 -11.91 0.15 -9.37
C LEU A 217 -11.08 0.97 -8.36
N ALA A 218 -10.15 0.32 -7.64
CA ALA A 218 -9.26 1.04 -6.73
C ALA A 218 -8.04 1.67 -7.41
N ALA A 219 -7.95 1.58 -8.74
CA ALA A 219 -6.80 1.98 -9.57
C ALA A 219 -5.51 1.22 -9.24
N GLY A 220 -5.58 0.00 -8.70
CA GLY A 220 -4.42 -0.88 -8.47
C GLY A 220 -3.87 -1.52 -9.75
N ILE A 221 -4.70 -1.58 -10.80
CA ILE A 221 -4.38 -2.03 -12.17
C ILE A 221 -4.93 -1.04 -13.18
N LYS A 222 -4.48 -1.12 -14.43
CA LYS A 222 -4.95 -0.21 -15.47
C LYS A 222 -6.43 -0.49 -15.75
N GLU A 223 -7.28 0.53 -15.61
CA GLU A 223 -8.75 0.40 -15.79
C GLU A 223 -9.12 -0.08 -17.19
N SER A 224 -8.39 0.37 -18.22
CA SER A 224 -8.57 -0.03 -19.63
C SER A 224 -8.37 -1.52 -19.91
N LEU A 225 -8.06 -2.32 -18.88
CA LEU A 225 -8.00 -3.78 -18.98
C LEU A 225 -9.38 -4.42 -18.83
N TYR A 226 -10.36 -3.68 -18.32
CA TYR A 226 -11.74 -4.11 -18.18
C TYR A 226 -12.64 -3.21 -19.02
N ASP A 227 -13.77 -3.78 -19.43
CA ASP A 227 -14.87 -3.02 -19.99
C ASP A 227 -15.47 -2.09 -18.92
N GLU A 228 -15.73 -0.83 -19.30
CA GLU A 228 -16.18 0.22 -18.37
C GLU A 228 -17.58 -0.09 -17.82
N GLU A 229 -18.49 -0.56 -18.68
CA GLU A 229 -19.85 -0.92 -18.29
C GLU A 229 -19.84 -2.03 -17.23
N THR A 230 -18.94 -3.00 -17.36
CA THR A 230 -18.72 -4.06 -16.36
C THR A 230 -18.26 -3.49 -15.01
N LEU A 231 -17.27 -2.59 -15.00
CA LEU A 231 -16.76 -1.98 -13.77
C LEU A 231 -17.85 -1.16 -13.06
N VAL A 232 -18.60 -0.35 -13.83
CA VAL A 232 -19.71 0.48 -13.34
C VAL A 232 -20.82 -0.41 -12.79
N SER A 233 -21.21 -1.46 -13.52
CA SER A 233 -22.25 -2.41 -13.09
C SER A 233 -21.89 -3.10 -11.78
N TYR A 234 -20.64 -3.56 -11.63
CA TYR A 234 -20.17 -4.14 -10.37
C TYR A 234 -20.17 -3.12 -9.22
N LEU A 235 -19.73 -1.88 -9.47
CA LEU A 235 -19.73 -0.83 -8.46
C LEU A 235 -21.17 -0.50 -8.01
N LEU A 236 -22.07 -0.27 -8.95
CA LEU A 236 -23.49 0.03 -8.68
C LEU A 236 -24.16 -1.11 -7.91
N TYR A 237 -23.90 -2.36 -8.30
CA TYR A 237 -24.42 -3.53 -7.58
C TYR A 237 -23.99 -3.53 -6.10
N ASN A 238 -22.72 -3.24 -5.81
CA ASN A 238 -22.23 -3.20 -4.43
C ASN A 238 -22.76 -2.00 -3.65
N LEU A 239 -22.85 -0.82 -4.27
CA LEU A 239 -23.45 0.36 -3.63
C LEU A 239 -24.92 0.13 -3.28
N TRP A 240 -25.69 -0.48 -4.18
CA TRP A 240 -27.09 -0.83 -3.94
C TRP A 240 -27.24 -1.85 -2.80
N ARG A 241 -26.35 -2.83 -2.71
CA ARG A 241 -26.38 -3.82 -1.61
C ARG A 241 -26.07 -3.21 -0.24
N GLU A 242 -25.09 -2.30 -0.18
CA GLU A 242 -24.69 -1.67 1.08
C GLU A 242 -25.68 -0.60 1.54
N ASN A 243 -26.37 0.06 0.61
CA ASN A 243 -27.41 1.04 0.93
C ASN A 243 -28.59 1.00 -0.06
N PRO A 244 -29.54 0.07 0.11
CA PRO A 244 -30.68 -0.06 -0.81
C PRO A 244 -31.63 1.14 -0.81
N GLN A 245 -31.59 1.96 0.25
CA GLN A 245 -32.49 3.10 0.45
C GLN A 245 -31.96 4.43 -0.09
N SER A 246 -30.65 4.55 -0.38
CA SER A 246 -30.15 5.67 -1.16
C SER A 246 -30.59 5.49 -2.61
N LYS A 247 -31.60 6.27 -3.05
CA LYS A 247 -31.99 6.31 -4.47
C LYS A 247 -30.74 6.60 -5.30
N PRO A 248 -30.36 5.74 -6.27
CA PRO A 248 -29.14 5.91 -7.04
C PRO A 248 -29.16 7.17 -7.92
N TYR A 249 -30.36 7.73 -8.14
CA TYR A 249 -30.58 9.00 -8.83
C TYR A 249 -31.72 9.76 -8.11
N SER A 250 -31.40 10.87 -7.44
CA SER A 250 -32.34 11.98 -7.44
C SER A 250 -32.04 12.74 -8.72
N PRO A 251 -32.95 12.84 -9.70
CA PRO A 251 -32.70 13.70 -10.84
C PRO A 251 -32.43 15.10 -10.28
N VAL A 252 -31.23 15.62 -10.53
CA VAL A 252 -31.03 17.06 -10.49
C VAL A 252 -32.07 17.59 -11.47
N GLN A 253 -33.06 18.32 -10.95
CA GLN A 253 -33.96 19.08 -11.80
C GLN A 253 -33.09 20.10 -12.52
N TYR A 254 -32.61 19.75 -13.70
CA TYR A 254 -32.21 20.73 -14.69
C TYR A 254 -33.52 21.34 -15.19
N SER A 255 -33.94 22.42 -14.54
CA SER A 255 -34.86 23.37 -15.12
C SER A 255 -34.14 24.00 -16.31
N VAL A 256 -34.28 23.38 -17.48
CA VAL A 256 -34.01 24.02 -18.76
C VAL A 256 -35.39 24.39 -19.30
N CYS A 257 -35.50 25.67 -19.67
CA CYS A 257 -36.71 26.43 -20.02
C CYS A 257 -37.84 25.66 -20.70
#